data_AF-A0A5Y4W7F9-F1
#
_entry.id   AF-A0A5Y4W7F9-F1
#
_cell.length_a   1.000
_cell.length_b   1.000
_cell.length_c   1.000
_cell.angle_alpha   90.00
_cell.angle_beta   90.00
_cell.angle_gamma   90.00
#
_symmetry.space_group_name_H-M   'P 1'
#
loop_
_entity.id
_entity.type
_entity.pdbx_description
1 polymer ?
#
loop_
_entity_poly.entity_id
_entity_poly.type
_entity_poly.pdbx_seq_one_letter_code
_entity_poly.pdbx_strand_id
1 'polypeptide(L)'
;SAALSALDAFETDAGKVASLSAELEKAQKAAVDLTKYVPVESYNALRDELAQATAQSATASLSAVLDKAEQEGRIFKSERTYLEQLGGQIGVAALSAQLEKKQPIAALSAMQTTTAKIPSQEKPVVAVLSADEQAAVKALGITEAEYLKMKQEQEK
;
A
#
# COMPACT_ATOMS: atom_id res chain seq x y z
N SER A 1 16.96 -81.07 3.80
CA SER A 1 18.29 -80.46 3.94
C SER A 1 18.12 -78.95 4.10
N ALA A 2 18.91 -78.29 4.94
CA ALA A 2 18.77 -76.84 5.21
C ALA A 2 18.91 -75.96 3.96
N ALA A 3 19.68 -76.41 2.97
CA ALA A 3 19.85 -75.72 1.69
C ALA A 3 18.56 -75.63 0.85
N LEU A 4 17.69 -76.65 0.92
CA LEU A 4 16.42 -76.65 0.18
C LEU A 4 15.45 -75.63 0.80
N SER A 5 15.35 -75.63 2.14
CA SER A 5 14.51 -74.66 2.86
C SER A 5 14.98 -73.22 2.68
N ALA A 6 16.29 -72.99 2.50
CA ALA A 6 16.82 -71.66 2.19
C ALA A 6 16.44 -71.21 0.76
N LEU A 7 16.39 -72.15 -0.20
CA LEU A 7 15.94 -71.87 -1.56
C LEU A 7 14.44 -71.54 -1.62
N ASP A 8 13.60 -72.30 -0.91
CA ASP A 8 12.16 -72.03 -0.80
C ASP A 8 11.88 -70.65 -0.18
N ALA A 9 12.65 -70.28 0.85
CA ALA A 9 12.56 -68.97 1.48
C ALA A 9 12.97 -67.84 0.51
N PHE A 10 14.02 -68.07 -0.28
CA PHE A 10 14.47 -67.11 -1.29
C PHE A 10 13.44 -66.91 -2.40
N GLU A 11 12.83 -67.99 -2.92
CA GLU A 11 11.74 -67.89 -3.91
C GLU A 11 10.51 -67.17 -3.33
N THR A 12 10.18 -67.45 -2.07
CA THR A 12 9.08 -66.77 -1.37
C THR A 12 9.34 -65.26 -1.24
N ASP A 13 10.55 -64.86 -0.87
CA ASP A 13 10.91 -63.45 -0.73
C ASP A 13 11.01 -62.75 -2.09
N ALA A 14 11.51 -63.43 -3.13
CA ALA A 14 11.49 -62.93 -4.50
C ALA A 14 10.05 -62.69 -4.99
N GLY A 15 9.12 -63.59 -4.65
CA GLY A 15 7.69 -63.41 -4.91
C GLY A 15 7.10 -62.18 -4.22
N LYS A 16 7.43 -61.95 -2.94
CA LYS A 16 6.99 -60.76 -2.19
C LYS A 16 7.52 -59.46 -2.80
N VAL A 17 8.79 -59.43 -3.19
CA VAL A 17 9.41 -58.25 -3.81
C VAL A 17 8.71 -57.92 -5.14
N ALA A 18 8.41 -58.92 -5.95
CA ALA A 18 7.68 -58.74 -7.20
C ALA A 18 6.27 -58.17 -6.95
N SER A 19 5.54 -58.69 -5.95
CA SER A 19 4.21 -58.19 -5.58
C SER A 19 4.25 -56.75 -5.08
N LEU A 20 5.17 -56.41 -4.18
CA LEU A 20 5.33 -55.05 -3.66
C LEU A 20 5.71 -54.05 -4.75
N SER A 21 6.56 -54.45 -5.70
CA SER A 21 6.93 -53.62 -6.83
C SER A 21 5.74 -53.34 -7.75
N ALA A 22 4.91 -54.36 -8.02
CA ALA A 22 3.70 -54.19 -8.81
C ALA A 22 2.66 -53.28 -8.10
N GLU A 23 2.55 -53.38 -6.77
CA GLU A 23 1.65 -52.55 -5.98
C GLU A 23 2.12 -51.09 -5.92
N LEU A 24 3.44 -50.86 -5.82
CA LEU A 24 4.04 -49.52 -5.87
C LEU A 24 3.85 -48.85 -7.24
N GLU A 25 4.04 -49.59 -8.34
CA GLU A 25 3.76 -49.11 -9.69
C GLU A 25 2.28 -48.72 -9.88
N LYS A 26 1.36 -49.51 -9.29
CA LYS A 26 -0.08 -49.20 -9.31
C LYS A 26 -0.40 -47.96 -8.48
N ALA A 27 0.23 -47.79 -7.31
CA ALA A 27 0.05 -46.62 -6.46
C ALA A 27 0.59 -45.33 -7.09
N GLN A 28 1.74 -45.41 -7.77
CA GLN A 28 2.32 -44.26 -8.47
C GLN A 28 1.51 -43.83 -9.71
N LYS A 29 0.85 -44.78 -10.38
CA LYS A 29 -0.04 -44.52 -11.53
C LYS A 29 -1.45 -44.13 -11.13
N ALA A 30 -1.83 -44.31 -9.87
CA ALA A 30 -3.08 -43.78 -9.36
C ALA A 30 -2.98 -42.26 -9.36
N ALA A 31 -3.76 -41.60 -10.22
CA ALA A 31 -3.79 -40.15 -10.31
C ALA A 31 -4.14 -39.57 -8.93
N VAL A 32 -3.22 -38.78 -8.35
CA VAL A 32 -3.47 -38.06 -7.11
C VAL A 32 -4.60 -37.08 -7.37
N ASP A 33 -5.69 -37.24 -6.62
CA ASP A 33 -6.83 -36.35 -6.71
C ASP A 33 -6.46 -34.97 -6.14
N LEU A 34 -6.11 -34.04 -7.02
CA LEU A 34 -5.72 -32.67 -6.66
C LEU A 34 -6.89 -31.83 -6.11
N THR A 35 -8.12 -32.35 -6.12
CA THR A 35 -9.25 -31.73 -5.40
C THR A 35 -9.26 -32.08 -3.91
N LYS A 36 -8.47 -33.08 -3.50
CA LYS A 36 -8.34 -33.53 -2.09
C LYS A 36 -6.93 -33.36 -1.54
N TYR A 37 -5.91 -33.36 -2.39
CA TYR A 37 -4.51 -33.26 -1.99
C TYR A 37 -3.85 -32.07 -2.67
N VAL A 38 -3.42 -31.10 -1.88
CA VAL A 38 -2.66 -29.93 -2.33
C VAL A 38 -1.18 -30.07 -1.96
N PRO A 39 -0.24 -29.55 -2.79
CA PRO A 39 1.16 -29.50 -2.42
C PRO A 39 1.35 -28.75 -1.10
N VAL A 40 2.12 -29.35 -0.19
CA VAL A 40 2.37 -28.79 1.15
C VAL A 40 3.03 -27.41 1.08
N GLU A 41 3.87 -27.19 0.07
CA GLU A 41 4.51 -25.89 -0.19
C GLU A 41 3.49 -24.81 -0.51
N SER A 42 2.53 -25.10 -1.41
CA SER A 42 1.46 -24.16 -1.77
C SER A 42 0.53 -23.86 -0.58
N TYR A 43 0.20 -24.88 0.21
CA TYR A 43 -0.61 -24.70 1.41
C TYR A 43 0.11 -23.87 2.49
N ASN A 44 1.41 -24.16 2.72
CA ASN A 44 2.21 -23.41 3.67
C ASN A 44 2.38 -21.95 3.24
N ALA A 45 2.63 -21.69 1.96
CA ALA A 45 2.69 -20.32 1.43
C ALA A 45 1.39 -19.55 1.68
N LEU A 46 0.23 -20.18 1.43
CA LEU A 46 -1.07 -19.57 1.73
C LEU A 46 -1.27 -19.32 3.23
N ARG A 47 -0.83 -20.26 4.08
CA ARG A 47 -0.89 -20.12 5.53
C ARG A 47 -0.02 -18.96 6.02
N ASP A 48 1.18 -18.82 5.46
CA ASP A 48 2.12 -17.76 5.81
C ASP A 48 1.62 -16.39 5.34
N GLU A 49 1.05 -16.32 4.13
CA GLU A 49 0.39 -15.11 3.61
C GLU A 49 -0.82 -14.72 4.48
N LEU A 50 -1.63 -15.69 4.91
CA LEU A 50 -2.74 -15.45 5.82
C LEU A 50 -2.27 -14.99 7.21
N ALA A 51 -1.18 -15.58 7.72
CA ALA A 51 -0.58 -15.17 8.99
C ALA A 51 0.00 -13.75 8.91
N GLN A 52 0.64 -13.40 7.79
CA GLN A 52 1.15 -12.05 7.53
C GLN A 52 0.02 -11.04 7.38
N ALA A 53 -1.04 -11.35 6.62
CA ALA A 53 -2.21 -10.49 6.47
C ALA A 53 -2.95 -10.29 7.81
N THR A 54 -3.04 -11.34 8.62
CA THR A 54 -3.58 -11.28 9.98
C THR A 54 -2.68 -10.45 10.89
N ALA A 55 -1.36 -10.62 10.82
CA ALA A 55 -0.40 -9.84 11.60
C ALA A 55 -0.39 -8.36 11.21
N GLN A 56 -0.48 -8.04 9.91
CA GLN A 56 -0.64 -6.68 9.40
C GLN A 56 -1.96 -6.06 9.88
N SER A 57 -3.05 -6.82 9.84
CA SER A 57 -4.35 -6.36 10.36
C SER A 57 -4.37 -6.24 11.90
N ALA A 58 -3.56 -7.03 12.61
CA ALA A 58 -3.44 -7.00 14.07
C ALA A 58 -2.52 -5.89 14.57
N THR A 59 -1.54 -5.45 13.75
CA THR A 59 -0.60 -4.38 14.10
C THR A 59 -1.04 -3.00 13.59
N ALA A 60 -1.81 -2.94 12.50
CA ALA A 60 -2.33 -1.68 12.00
C ALA A 60 -3.46 -1.17 12.91
N SER A 61 -3.25 0.00 13.52
CA SER A 61 -4.33 0.70 14.22
C SER A 61 -5.39 1.16 13.21
N LEU A 62 -6.62 1.30 13.68
CA LEU A 62 -7.71 1.87 12.88
C LEU A 62 -7.34 3.24 12.29
N SER A 63 -6.64 4.08 13.06
CA SER A 63 -6.17 5.38 12.58
C SER A 63 -5.17 5.24 11.43
N ALA A 64 -4.22 4.30 11.52
CA ALA A 64 -3.20 4.09 10.49
C ALA A 64 -3.81 3.60 9.18
N VAL A 65 -4.83 2.73 9.25
CA VAL A 65 -5.58 2.28 8.07
C VAL A 65 -6.30 3.44 7.38
N LEU A 66 -6.92 4.32 8.16
CA LEU A 66 -7.63 5.49 7.64
C LEU A 66 -6.68 6.55 7.09
N ASP A 67 -5.55 6.81 7.77
CA ASP A 67 -4.50 7.72 7.29
C ASP A 67 -3.97 7.27 5.93
N LYS A 68 -3.67 5.98 5.80
CA LYS A 68 -3.22 5.39 4.54
C LYS A 68 -4.27 5.53 3.44
N ALA A 69 -5.52 5.21 3.74
CA ALA A 69 -6.62 5.32 2.77
C ALA A 69 -6.89 6.78 2.35
N GLU A 70 -6.72 7.74 3.26
CA GLU A 70 -6.86 9.17 2.98
C GLU A 70 -5.71 9.66 2.07
N GLN A 71 -4.46 9.29 2.37
CA GLN A 71 -3.28 9.61 1.55
C GLN A 71 -3.37 9.03 0.14
N GLU A 72 -3.88 7.80 0.03
CA GLU A 72 -4.10 7.14 -1.26
C GLU A 72 -5.32 7.70 -2.01
N GLY A 73 -6.07 8.65 -1.43
CA GLY A 73 -7.27 9.21 -2.04
C GLY A 73 -8.42 8.21 -2.18
N ARG A 74 -8.43 7.16 -1.35
CA ARG A 74 -9.50 6.13 -1.32
C ARG A 74 -10.70 6.56 -0.47
N ILE A 75 -10.51 7.51 0.44
CA ILE A 75 -11.55 8.10 1.28
C ILE A 75 -11.39 9.62 1.34
N PHE A 76 -12.50 10.33 1.52
CA PHE A 76 -12.49 11.76 1.83
C PHE A 76 -12.29 11.99 3.33
N LYS A 77 -11.70 13.13 3.71
CA LYS A 77 -11.62 13.58 5.12
C LYS A 77 -12.97 13.59 5.84
N SER A 78 -14.04 13.95 5.13
CA SER A 78 -15.41 13.96 5.66
C SER A 78 -15.94 12.57 6.02
N GLU A 79 -15.44 11.51 5.38
CA GLU A 79 -15.85 10.12 5.65
C GLU A 79 -15.11 9.52 6.86
N ARG A 80 -14.04 10.17 7.32
CA ARG A 80 -13.14 9.63 8.34
C ARG A 80 -13.86 9.22 9.62
N THR A 81 -14.64 10.12 10.22
CA THR A 81 -15.35 9.85 11.48
C THR A 81 -16.35 8.70 11.34
N TYR A 82 -17.02 8.59 10.20
CA TYR A 82 -17.92 7.47 9.93
C TYR A 82 -17.15 6.15 9.85
N LEU A 83 -16.01 6.13 9.15
CA LEU A 83 -15.19 4.94 9.00
C LEU A 83 -14.46 4.54 10.28
N GLU A 84 -14.13 5.50 11.16
CA GLU A 84 -13.65 5.24 12.53
C GLU A 84 -14.72 4.50 13.35
N GLN A 85 -15.97 4.96 13.29
CA GLN A 85 -17.07 4.27 13.98
C GLN A 85 -17.35 2.89 13.38
N LEU A 86 -17.34 2.79 12.04
CA LEU A 86 -17.55 1.54 11.34
C LEU A 86 -16.44 0.52 11.65
N GLY A 87 -15.18 0.93 11.61
CA GLY A 87 -14.03 0.09 11.93
C GLY A 87 -14.03 -0.40 13.38
N GLY A 88 -14.56 0.40 14.31
CA GLY A 88 -14.82 -0.04 15.69
C GLY A 88 -15.88 -1.14 15.80
N GLN A 89 -16.82 -1.22 14.85
CA GLN A 89 -17.89 -2.24 14.83
C GLN A 89 -17.52 -3.50 14.04
N ILE A 90 -16.99 -3.34 12.84
CA ILE A 90 -16.68 -4.48 11.93
C ILE A 90 -15.25 -5.00 12.09
N GLY A 91 -14.42 -4.27 12.84
CA GLY A 91 -13.00 -4.56 13.03
C GLY A 91 -12.12 -3.97 11.92
N VAL A 92 -10.86 -3.71 12.27
CA VAL A 92 -9.86 -3.07 11.39
C VAL A 92 -9.56 -3.91 10.14
N ALA A 93 -9.54 -5.24 10.27
CA ALA A 93 -9.30 -6.15 9.15
C ALA A 93 -10.40 -6.07 8.07
N ALA A 94 -11.67 -6.10 8.48
CA ALA A 94 -12.81 -6.03 7.57
C ALA A 94 -12.90 -4.67 6.89
N LEU A 95 -12.62 -3.59 7.63
CA LEU A 95 -12.55 -2.24 7.07
C LEU A 95 -11.40 -2.11 6.06
N SER A 96 -10.21 -2.61 6.38
CA SER A 96 -9.04 -2.57 5.48
C SER A 96 -9.34 -3.27 4.15
N ALA A 97 -9.93 -4.47 4.19
CA ALA A 97 -10.33 -5.21 3.00
C ALA A 97 -11.40 -4.48 2.15
N GLN A 98 -12.26 -3.66 2.76
CA GLN A 98 -13.21 -2.82 2.02
C GLN A 98 -12.52 -1.62 1.37
N LEU A 99 -11.58 -0.99 2.07
CA LEU A 99 -10.84 0.17 1.57
C LEU A 99 -9.92 -0.20 0.40
N GLU A 100 -9.27 -1.37 0.43
CA GLU A 100 -8.42 -1.86 -0.67
C GLU A 100 -9.18 -2.07 -1.98
N LYS A 101 -10.48 -2.40 -1.91
CA LYS A 101 -11.35 -2.55 -3.09
C LYS A 101 -11.79 -1.21 -3.68
N LYS A 102 -11.70 -0.11 -2.92
CA LYS A 102 -12.05 1.22 -3.42
C LYS A 102 -10.96 1.71 -4.36
N GLN A 103 -11.38 2.10 -5.56
CA GLN A 103 -10.50 2.73 -6.55
C GLN A 103 -10.03 4.10 -6.00
N PRO A 104 -8.71 4.35 -5.95
CA PRO A 104 -8.15 5.65 -5.60
C PRO A 104 -8.70 6.79 -6.48
N ILE A 105 -9.10 7.89 -5.87
CA ILE A 105 -9.43 9.12 -6.60
C ILE A 105 -8.15 9.94 -6.70
N ALA A 106 -7.51 9.93 -7.87
CA ALA A 106 -6.22 10.60 -8.10
C ALA A 106 -6.23 12.10 -7.74
N ALA A 107 -7.38 12.77 -7.85
CA ALA A 107 -7.51 14.16 -7.42
C ALA A 107 -7.32 14.33 -5.90
N LEU A 108 -7.74 13.36 -5.07
CA LEU A 108 -7.62 13.45 -3.62
C LEU A 108 -6.19 13.24 -3.13
N SER A 109 -5.45 12.30 -3.74
CA SER A 109 -4.03 12.13 -3.44
C SER A 109 -3.18 13.29 -3.99
N ALA A 110 -3.57 13.88 -5.13
CA ALA A 110 -2.91 15.08 -5.67
C ALA A 110 -3.19 16.36 -4.86
N MET A 111 -4.28 16.41 -4.08
CA MET A 111 -4.65 17.56 -3.26
C MET A 111 -3.80 17.71 -1.98
N GLN A 112 -2.96 16.73 -1.64
CA GLN A 112 -2.09 16.80 -0.45
C GLN A 112 -0.62 17.09 -0.78
N THR A 113 -0.33 18.07 -1.63
CA THR A 113 0.95 18.84 -1.64
C THR A 113 0.94 20.09 -2.52
N THR A 114 -0.14 20.45 -3.21
CA THR A 114 -0.26 21.84 -3.66
C THR A 114 -0.70 22.67 -2.45
N THR A 115 0.29 22.98 -1.61
CA THR A 115 0.52 24.37 -1.21
C THR A 115 -0.05 25.22 -2.33
N ALA A 116 -1.26 25.73 -2.10
CA ALA A 116 -1.53 27.07 -2.55
C ALA A 116 -0.27 27.82 -2.16
N LYS A 117 0.53 28.19 -3.15
CA LYS A 117 1.37 29.36 -2.95
C LYS A 117 0.34 30.44 -2.73
N ILE A 118 -0.10 30.57 -1.47
CA ILE A 118 -0.49 31.86 -0.92
C ILE A 118 0.67 32.70 -1.40
N PRO A 119 0.48 33.61 -2.37
CA PRO A 119 1.55 34.51 -2.69
C PRO A 119 1.86 35.15 -1.35
N SER A 120 3.05 34.83 -0.82
CA SER A 120 3.47 35.31 0.46
C SER A 120 3.12 36.79 0.49
N GLN A 121 2.42 37.24 1.52
CA GLN A 121 2.46 38.66 1.91
C GLN A 121 3.87 39.01 2.44
N GLU A 122 4.91 38.45 1.82
CA GLU A 122 6.27 38.93 1.92
C GLU A 122 6.32 40.12 0.99
N LYS A 123 6.20 41.30 1.62
CA LYS A 123 6.66 42.55 1.05
C LYS A 123 7.95 42.26 0.26
N PRO A 124 8.00 42.56 -1.05
CA PRO A 124 9.28 42.70 -1.71
C PRO A 124 9.93 43.95 -1.11
N VAL A 125 10.70 43.75 -0.04
CA VAL A 125 11.81 44.64 0.26
C VAL A 125 12.82 44.39 -0.86
N VAL A 126 12.67 45.13 -1.96
CA VAL A 126 13.64 46.04 -2.55
C VAL A 126 13.05 46.55 -3.88
N ALA A 127 12.62 47.82 -3.82
CA ALA A 127 12.52 48.82 -4.86
C ALA A 127 12.74 48.38 -6.32
N VAL A 128 11.65 48.24 -7.07
CA VAL A 128 11.62 48.69 -8.47
C VAL A 128 10.30 49.41 -8.65
N LEU A 129 10.35 50.73 -8.90
CA LEU A 129 9.18 51.51 -9.29
C LEU A 129 8.46 50.82 -10.45
N SER A 130 7.13 50.69 -10.36
CA SER A 130 6.33 50.22 -11.49
C SER A 130 6.46 51.17 -12.69
N ALA A 131 6.15 50.69 -13.89
CA ALA A 131 6.37 51.45 -15.13
C ALA A 131 5.69 52.84 -15.12
N ASP A 132 4.52 52.95 -14.49
CA ASP A 132 3.80 54.21 -14.30
C ASP A 132 4.51 55.13 -13.29
N GLU A 133 5.07 54.57 -12.22
CA GLU A 133 5.80 55.34 -11.21
C GLU A 133 7.16 55.84 -11.74
N GLN A 134 7.83 55.08 -12.61
CA GLN A 134 9.03 55.55 -13.31
C GLN A 134 8.73 56.72 -14.26
N ALA A 135 7.57 56.72 -14.91
CA ALA A 135 7.13 57.84 -15.73
C ALA A 135 6.84 59.07 -14.89
N ALA A 136 6.23 58.92 -13.70
CA ALA A 136 6.00 60.00 -12.76
C ALA A 136 7.32 60.61 -12.25
N VAL A 137 8.31 59.78 -11.89
CA VAL A 137 9.66 60.24 -11.46
C VAL A 137 10.35 61.04 -12.56
N LYS A 138 10.27 60.59 -13.82
CA LYS A 138 10.82 61.33 -14.98
C LYS A 138 10.06 62.62 -15.29
N ALA A 139 8.73 62.62 -15.18
CA ALA A 139 7.90 63.79 -15.45
C ALA A 139 8.04 64.87 -14.36
N LEU A 140 8.23 64.46 -13.10
CA LEU A 140 8.40 65.35 -11.96
C LEU A 140 9.86 65.76 -11.74
N GLY A 141 10.82 65.10 -12.41
CA GLY A 141 12.25 65.41 -12.32
C GLY A 141 12.88 65.10 -10.96
N ILE A 142 12.22 64.27 -10.15
CA ILE A 142 12.68 63.87 -8.82
C ILE A 142 13.43 62.53 -8.89
N THR A 143 14.12 62.15 -7.81
CA THR A 143 14.77 60.84 -7.74
C THR A 143 13.82 59.76 -7.22
N GLU A 144 14.09 58.49 -7.57
CA GLU A 144 13.31 57.34 -7.12
C GLU A 144 13.25 57.23 -5.58
N ALA A 145 14.34 57.60 -4.90
CA ALA A 145 14.40 57.64 -3.44
C ALA A 145 13.47 58.72 -2.84
N GLU A 146 13.36 59.88 -3.48
CA GLU A 146 12.45 60.95 -3.06
C GLU A 146 10.98 60.57 -3.27
N TYR A 147 10.67 59.89 -4.38
CA TYR A 147 9.32 59.39 -4.65
C TYR A 147 8.88 58.33 -3.63
N LEU A 148 9.77 57.39 -3.28
CA LEU A 148 9.51 56.39 -2.24
C LEU A 148 9.25 57.04 -0.87
N LYS A 149 9.98 58.11 -0.53
CA LYS A 149 9.79 58.86 0.71
C LYS A 149 8.42 59.55 0.75
N MET A 150 8.00 60.19 -0.34
CA MET A 150 6.67 60.81 -0.45
C MET A 150 5.54 59.77 -0.33
N LYS A 151 5.71 58.59 -0.93
CA LYS A 151 4.72 57.50 -0.86
C LYS A 151 4.57 56.96 0.56
N GLN A 152 5.67 56.79 1.29
CA GLN A 152 5.64 56.38 2.70
C GLN A 152 5.03 57.43 3.62
N GLU A 153 5.11 58.71 3.25
CA GLU A 153 4.53 59.81 4.03
C GLU A 153 3.03 60.00 3.77
N GLN A 154 2.52 59.58 2.59
CA GLN A 154 1.08 59.57 2.28
C GLN A 154 0.32 58.33 2.82
N GLU A 155 1.02 57.22 3.06
CA GLU A 155 0.42 56.01 3.68
C GLU A 155 0.31 56.08 5.22
N LYS A 156 0.62 57.24 5.81
CA LYS A 156 0.59 57.48 7.26
C LYS A 156 -0.46 58.51 7.65
#